data_AF-A0A946WDJ9-F1
#
_entry.id   AF-A0A946WDJ9-F1
#
_cell.length_a   1.000
_cell.length_b   1.000
_cell.length_c   1.000
_cell.angle_alpha   90.00
_cell.angle_beta   90.00
_cell.angle_gamma   90.00
#
_symmetry.space_group_name_H-M   'P 1'
#
loop_
_entity.id
_entity.type
_entity.pdbx_description
1 polymer ?
#
loop_
_entity_poly.entity_id
_entity_poly.type
_entity_poly.pdbx_seq_one_letter_code
_entity_poly.pdbx_strand_id
1 'polypeptide(L)'
;AIVAVMHWMLAPAIEDRQLQVMLRCHDAGIGWVEQDELVEACMALPGKTNRQPFNRLFKAAFPEFDEHIAWKLGLYELGEYLARCLNLAYESNPFILRLLDTLQSYAANKLNRLEAFVNQWNIDKTRWCISAPEGQEAVQLLTIHKAKGLEFPMVFFPFATWENKRPNLSWMDDSWAEQMGMSQPPPATLVNLSSGNSKEAEQRHKALEFAWPALSEAIKKDQAERAFDDCNLLYVAMTRAVDVLMIYTSDASRTGSFGLWMKAFMEGQHALQGSVGTVGERPSPPTRPLLTAKRLPFMHSSDWTNRVRLASHKSLTEEQAIGDAVHVAMEGIRTAADMQLAVDAAIHQFKLQGEAATKVKALVNQAVTHPSMQSFMAATEVYCERPVMVGKQVFRPDRLMKLQDGKWAIIDYKTGQPDNKHGKQIATYADALEGLLGNRPSTHLVYLRSQHIDIISHGN
;
A
#
# COMPACT_ATOMS: atom_id res chain seq x y z
N ALA A 1 1.28 -14.80 -8.85
CA ALA A 1 -0.08 -15.36 -8.69
C ALA A 1 -1.21 -14.36 -8.97
N ILE A 2 -1.44 -13.32 -8.13
CA ILE A 2 -2.62 -12.42 -8.21
C ILE A 2 -2.91 -11.89 -9.63
N VAL A 3 -1.90 -11.28 -10.29
CA VAL A 3 -2.09 -10.72 -11.64
C VAL A 3 -2.34 -11.80 -12.70
N ALA A 4 -1.83 -13.02 -12.50
CA ALA A 4 -2.14 -14.13 -13.40
C ALA A 4 -3.61 -14.55 -13.29
N VAL A 5 -4.17 -14.56 -12.07
CA VAL A 5 -5.60 -14.81 -11.84
C VAL A 5 -6.45 -13.71 -12.47
N MET A 6 -6.07 -12.44 -12.28
CA MET A 6 -6.70 -11.29 -12.96
C MET A 6 -6.70 -11.44 -14.49
N HIS A 7 -5.57 -11.85 -15.07
CA HIS A 7 -5.44 -12.07 -16.50
C HIS A 7 -6.30 -13.26 -16.98
N TRP A 8 -6.38 -14.33 -16.20
CA TRP A 8 -7.23 -15.49 -16.49
C TRP A 8 -8.72 -15.14 -16.43
N MET A 9 -9.17 -14.35 -15.44
CA MET A 9 -10.57 -13.92 -15.32
C MET A 9 -11.08 -13.26 -16.61
N LEU A 10 -10.25 -12.47 -17.31
CA LEU A 10 -10.64 -11.82 -18.57
C LEU A 10 -10.97 -12.80 -19.72
N ALA A 11 -10.40 -14.01 -19.71
CA ALA A 11 -10.71 -15.04 -20.71
C ALA A 11 -10.49 -16.44 -20.10
N PRO A 12 -11.45 -16.96 -19.31
CA PRO A 12 -11.25 -18.17 -18.52
C PRO A 12 -11.06 -19.44 -19.35
N ALA A 13 -11.53 -19.43 -20.61
CA ALA A 13 -11.46 -20.55 -21.54
C ALA A 13 -10.08 -20.74 -22.21
N ILE A 14 -9.17 -19.78 -22.10
CA ILE A 14 -7.85 -19.87 -22.74
C ILE A 14 -6.91 -20.74 -21.88
N GLU A 15 -6.50 -21.90 -22.39
CA GLU A 15 -5.63 -22.85 -21.69
C GLU A 15 -4.30 -22.23 -21.25
N ASP A 16 -3.67 -21.41 -22.09
CA ASP A 16 -2.42 -20.73 -21.74
C ASP A 16 -2.54 -19.87 -20.48
N ARG A 17 -3.70 -19.24 -20.26
CA ARG A 17 -3.93 -18.40 -19.08
C ARG A 17 -4.11 -19.26 -17.83
N GLN A 18 -4.79 -20.40 -17.96
CA GLN A 18 -4.93 -21.39 -16.90
C GLN A 18 -3.54 -21.90 -16.48
N LEU A 19 -2.69 -22.23 -17.45
CA LEU A 19 -1.32 -22.68 -17.21
C LEU A 19 -0.48 -21.61 -16.52
N GLN A 20 -0.59 -20.35 -16.94
CA GLN A 20 0.08 -19.23 -16.28
C GLN A 20 -0.37 -19.09 -14.82
N VAL A 21 -1.64 -19.32 -14.49
CA VAL A 21 -2.10 -19.28 -13.09
C VAL A 21 -1.43 -20.40 -12.28
N MET A 22 -1.38 -21.63 -12.80
CA MET A 22 -0.71 -22.76 -12.13
C MET A 22 0.77 -22.48 -11.89
N LEU A 23 1.51 -22.11 -12.95
CA LEU A 23 2.93 -21.79 -12.87
C LEU A 23 3.21 -20.68 -11.86
N ARG A 24 2.43 -19.59 -11.90
CA ARG A 24 2.65 -18.44 -11.00
C ARG A 24 2.17 -18.64 -9.58
N CYS A 25 1.37 -19.67 -9.30
CA CYS A 25 1.04 -20.09 -7.95
C CYS A 25 2.13 -21.01 -7.40
N HIS A 26 2.65 -21.93 -8.22
CA HIS A 26 3.80 -22.76 -7.88
C HIS A 26 5.07 -21.93 -7.60
N ASP A 27 5.42 -21.00 -8.50
CA ASP A 27 6.53 -20.05 -8.30
C ASP A 27 6.41 -19.25 -6.99
N ALA A 28 5.16 -19.02 -6.54
CA ALA A 28 4.87 -18.28 -5.32
C ALA A 28 4.84 -19.17 -4.07
N GLY A 29 5.11 -20.47 -4.19
CA GLY A 29 5.04 -21.43 -3.08
C GLY A 29 3.62 -21.68 -2.55
N ILE A 30 2.60 -21.32 -3.33
CA ILE A 30 1.19 -21.58 -2.98
C ILE A 30 0.95 -23.05 -3.32
N GLY A 31 0.95 -23.92 -2.30
CA GLY A 31 0.94 -25.39 -2.38
C GLY A 31 -0.31 -26.01 -3.01
N TRP A 32 -0.57 -25.63 -4.27
CA TRP A 32 -1.72 -26.02 -5.06
C TRP A 32 -1.37 -27.02 -6.15
N VAL A 33 -0.13 -27.03 -6.64
CA VAL A 33 0.28 -27.92 -7.73
C VAL A 33 1.64 -28.51 -7.41
N GLU A 34 1.67 -29.83 -7.17
CA GLU A 34 2.89 -30.63 -7.11
C GLU A 34 3.60 -30.56 -8.47
N GLN A 35 4.94 -30.60 -8.46
CA GLN A 35 5.75 -30.39 -9.67
C GLN A 35 5.38 -31.38 -10.79
N ASP A 36 5.01 -32.61 -10.44
CA ASP A 36 4.62 -33.67 -11.38
C ASP A 36 3.27 -33.40 -12.07
N GLU A 37 2.28 -32.85 -11.35
CA GLU A 37 0.99 -32.45 -11.93
C GLU A 37 1.12 -31.23 -12.85
N LEU A 38 2.07 -30.34 -12.54
CA LEU A 38 2.40 -29.17 -13.37
C LEU A 38 3.06 -29.61 -14.68
N VAL A 39 3.96 -30.60 -14.61
CA VAL A 39 4.59 -31.22 -15.78
C VAL A 39 3.54 -31.95 -16.63
N GLU A 40 2.61 -32.72 -16.06
CA GLU A 40 1.52 -33.35 -16.82
C GLU A 40 0.56 -32.32 -17.46
N ALA A 41 0.28 -31.20 -16.78
CA ALA A 41 -0.51 -30.11 -17.34
C ALA A 41 0.19 -29.41 -18.50
N CYS A 42 1.51 -29.18 -18.40
CA CYS A 42 2.36 -28.60 -19.46
C CYS A 42 2.61 -29.57 -20.63
N MET A 43 2.79 -30.86 -20.35
CA MET A 43 3.25 -31.90 -21.28
C MET A 43 2.10 -32.66 -21.96
N ALA A 44 0.97 -32.00 -22.23
CA ALA A 44 -0.10 -32.64 -23.00
C ALA A 44 0.38 -33.02 -24.41
N LEU A 45 0.93 -34.24 -24.49
CA LEU A 45 0.94 -35.08 -25.66
C LEU A 45 -0.49 -35.09 -26.22
N PRO A 46 -0.66 -34.87 -27.53
CA PRO A 46 -1.98 -34.82 -28.15
C PRO A 46 -2.66 -36.18 -27.94
N GLY A 47 -3.72 -36.25 -27.12
CA GLY A 47 -4.57 -37.45 -27.04
C GLY A 47 -5.16 -37.88 -25.69
N LYS A 48 -4.87 -37.23 -24.54
CA LYS A 48 -5.55 -37.57 -23.26
C LYS A 48 -6.68 -36.59 -22.93
N THR A 49 -7.90 -37.00 -23.27
CA THR A 49 -9.19 -36.28 -23.12
C THR A 49 -9.84 -36.41 -21.74
N ASN A 50 -9.05 -36.45 -20.65
CA ASN A 50 -9.63 -36.51 -19.30
C ASN A 50 -8.93 -35.56 -18.33
N ARG A 51 -8.87 -34.27 -18.70
CA ARG A 51 -8.51 -33.21 -17.75
C ARG A 51 -9.74 -32.89 -16.90
N GLN A 52 -9.62 -32.90 -15.57
CA GLN A 52 -10.61 -32.21 -14.76
C GLN A 52 -10.62 -30.73 -15.17
N PRO A 53 -11.78 -30.10 -15.37
CA PRO A 53 -11.82 -28.72 -15.81
C PRO A 53 -11.12 -27.84 -14.77
N PHE A 54 -10.18 -27.00 -15.22
CA PHE A 54 -9.37 -26.10 -14.37
C PHE A 54 -10.16 -25.41 -13.27
N ASN A 55 -11.38 -24.94 -13.58
CA ASN A 55 -12.27 -24.28 -12.62
C ASN A 55 -12.59 -25.15 -11.39
N ARG A 56 -12.71 -26.47 -11.55
CA ARG A 56 -12.91 -27.40 -10.42
C ARG A 56 -11.66 -27.52 -9.57
N LEU A 57 -10.48 -27.64 -10.19
CA LEU A 57 -9.19 -27.72 -9.50
C LEU A 57 -8.89 -26.43 -8.74
N PHE A 58 -9.12 -25.28 -9.38
CA PHE A 58 -8.94 -23.97 -8.77
C PHE A 58 -9.89 -23.77 -7.59
N LYS A 59 -11.18 -24.13 -7.74
CA LYS A 59 -12.17 -24.02 -6.66
C LYS A 59 -11.92 -25.00 -5.51
N ALA A 60 -11.36 -26.18 -5.78
CA ALA A 60 -10.97 -27.13 -4.73
C ALA A 60 -9.84 -26.59 -3.87
N ALA A 61 -8.87 -25.89 -4.47
CA ALA A 61 -7.73 -25.33 -3.75
C ALA A 61 -7.99 -23.97 -3.11
N PHE A 62 -8.83 -23.15 -3.75
CA PHE A 62 -9.21 -21.83 -3.26
C PHE A 62 -10.73 -21.78 -3.06
N PRO A 63 -11.27 -22.46 -2.03
CA PRO A 63 -12.71 -22.54 -1.81
C PRO A 63 -13.35 -21.19 -1.49
N GLU A 64 -12.59 -20.22 -0.99
CA GLU A 64 -13.06 -18.84 -0.74
C GLU A 64 -13.23 -18.01 -2.01
N PHE A 65 -12.71 -18.47 -3.16
CA PHE A 65 -12.82 -17.75 -4.42
C PHE A 65 -14.19 -17.95 -5.08
N ASP A 66 -14.87 -16.84 -5.33
CA ASP A 66 -16.16 -16.74 -6.01
C ASP A 66 -16.04 -15.75 -7.18
N GLU A 67 -16.23 -16.26 -8.39
CA GLU A 67 -16.14 -15.49 -9.63
C GLU A 67 -17.19 -14.36 -9.70
N HIS A 68 -18.40 -14.58 -9.20
CA HIS A 68 -19.46 -13.57 -9.22
C HIS A 68 -19.16 -12.40 -8.27
N ILE A 69 -18.49 -12.66 -7.16
CA ILE A 69 -18.03 -11.60 -6.25
C ILE A 69 -16.88 -10.86 -6.93
N ALA A 70 -15.87 -11.58 -7.42
CA ALA A 70 -14.66 -11.00 -8.00
C ALA A 70 -14.96 -10.00 -9.13
N TRP A 71 -15.94 -10.29 -10.01
CA TRP A 71 -16.33 -9.40 -11.12
C TRP A 71 -17.07 -8.12 -10.70
N LYS A 72 -17.59 -8.05 -9.47
CA LYS A 72 -18.31 -6.87 -8.95
C LYS A 72 -17.40 -5.89 -8.22
N LEU A 73 -16.19 -6.32 -7.87
CA LEU A 73 -15.25 -5.53 -7.09
C LEU A 73 -14.48 -4.53 -7.96
N GLY A 74 -14.11 -3.38 -7.38
CA GLY A 74 -13.15 -2.47 -8.01
C GLY A 74 -11.74 -3.08 -8.06
N LEU A 75 -10.81 -2.49 -8.83
CA LEU A 75 -9.46 -3.04 -9.01
C LEU A 75 -8.70 -3.28 -7.69
N TYR A 76 -8.76 -2.32 -6.77
CA TYR A 76 -8.11 -2.44 -5.45
C TYR A 76 -8.75 -3.55 -4.62
N GLU A 77 -10.08 -3.54 -4.52
CA GLU A 77 -10.85 -4.54 -3.77
C GLU A 77 -10.65 -5.94 -4.34
N LEU A 78 -10.59 -6.07 -5.66
CA LEU A 78 -10.26 -7.32 -6.35
C LEU A 78 -8.85 -7.79 -6.00
N GLY A 79 -7.87 -6.89 -5.98
CA GLY A 79 -6.50 -7.21 -5.56
C GLY A 79 -6.44 -7.71 -4.12
N GLU A 80 -7.12 -7.02 -3.20
CA GLU A 80 -7.23 -7.39 -1.80
C GLU A 80 -7.94 -8.75 -1.63
N TYR A 81 -9.06 -8.94 -2.32
CA TYR A 81 -9.83 -10.17 -2.34
C TYR A 81 -8.99 -11.37 -2.81
N LEU A 82 -8.29 -11.23 -3.94
CA LEU A 82 -7.42 -12.27 -4.47
C LEU A 82 -6.23 -12.55 -3.55
N ALA A 83 -5.65 -11.53 -2.91
CA ALA A 83 -4.57 -11.74 -1.94
C ALA A 83 -5.04 -12.58 -0.73
N ARG A 84 -6.29 -12.42 -0.28
CA ARG A 84 -6.89 -13.28 0.75
C ARG A 84 -7.15 -14.69 0.24
N CYS A 85 -7.87 -14.83 -0.88
CA CYS A 85 -8.24 -16.14 -1.42
C CYS A 85 -7.03 -17.02 -1.72
N LEU A 86 -5.92 -16.43 -2.19
CA LEU A 86 -4.68 -17.12 -2.51
C LEU A 86 -3.79 -17.36 -1.28
N ASN A 87 -4.25 -17.02 -0.07
CA ASN A 87 -3.51 -17.16 1.17
C ASN A 87 -2.17 -16.37 1.20
N LEU A 88 -2.12 -15.25 0.47
CA LEU A 88 -0.92 -14.40 0.34
C LEU A 88 -0.93 -13.19 1.28
N ALA A 89 -2.08 -12.84 1.85
CA ALA A 89 -2.25 -11.64 2.68
C ALA A 89 -1.74 -11.79 4.14
N TYR A 90 -1.27 -12.97 4.56
CA TYR A 90 -0.95 -13.25 5.96
C TYR A 90 0.37 -12.63 6.44
N GLU A 91 1.32 -12.44 5.53
CA GLU A 91 2.57 -11.73 5.82
C GLU A 91 2.52 -10.35 5.17
N SER A 92 3.02 -9.31 5.85
CA SER A 92 3.13 -7.95 5.28
C SER A 92 4.21 -7.90 4.18
N ASN A 93 3.94 -8.61 3.09
CA ASN A 93 4.84 -8.76 1.96
C ASN A 93 4.89 -7.44 1.18
N PRO A 94 6.08 -6.79 1.09
CA PRO A 94 6.23 -5.51 0.40
C PRO A 94 5.81 -5.55 -1.07
N PHE A 95 5.95 -6.70 -1.75
CA PHE A 95 5.56 -6.85 -3.15
C PHE A 95 4.04 -6.84 -3.33
N ILE A 96 3.31 -7.43 -2.37
CA ILE A 96 1.84 -7.42 -2.37
C ILE A 96 1.34 -6.02 -2.04
N LEU A 97 1.89 -5.37 -1.03
CA LEU A 97 1.54 -3.98 -0.70
C LEU A 97 1.78 -3.06 -1.90
N ARG A 98 2.93 -3.20 -2.57
CA ARG A 98 3.22 -2.43 -3.78
C ARG A 98 2.23 -2.71 -4.92
N LEU A 99 1.74 -3.96 -5.04
CA LEU A 99 0.68 -4.32 -5.99
C LEU A 99 -0.61 -3.58 -5.68
N LEU A 100 -1.05 -3.63 -4.42
CA LEU A 100 -2.27 -2.97 -3.96
C LEU A 100 -2.18 -1.45 -4.14
N ASP A 101 -1.05 -0.83 -3.82
CA ASP A 101 -0.80 0.60 -4.06
C ASP A 101 -0.90 0.94 -5.56
N THR A 102 -0.38 0.06 -6.41
CA THR A 102 -0.42 0.26 -7.87
C THR A 102 -1.84 0.12 -8.40
N LEU A 103 -2.60 -0.87 -7.92
CA LEU A 103 -4.01 -1.03 -8.26
C LEU A 103 -4.84 0.17 -7.80
N GLN A 104 -4.62 0.67 -6.58
CA GLN A 104 -5.27 1.87 -6.05
C GLN A 104 -4.93 3.11 -6.88
N SER A 105 -3.64 3.32 -7.16
CA SER A 105 -3.17 4.46 -7.96
C SER A 105 -3.70 4.42 -9.38
N TYR A 106 -3.81 3.22 -9.96
CA TYR A 106 -4.40 3.04 -11.28
C TYR A 106 -5.90 3.31 -11.27
N ALA A 107 -6.63 2.77 -10.28
CA ALA A 107 -8.07 2.99 -10.13
C ALA A 107 -8.43 4.45 -9.88
N ALA A 108 -7.58 5.20 -9.18
CA ALA A 108 -7.79 6.63 -8.89
C ALA A 108 -7.48 7.53 -10.10
N ASN A 109 -6.42 7.24 -10.87
CA ASN A 109 -5.93 8.14 -11.93
C ASN A 109 -6.40 7.74 -13.34
N LYS A 110 -6.92 6.52 -13.52
CA LYS A 110 -7.30 5.95 -14.81
C LYS A 110 -8.67 5.27 -14.72
N LEU A 111 -9.07 4.63 -15.81
CA LEU A 111 -10.31 3.87 -15.87
C LEU A 111 -10.22 2.64 -14.95
N ASN A 112 -11.07 2.57 -13.93
CA ASN A 112 -11.14 1.44 -12.98
C ASN A 112 -11.76 0.19 -13.64
N ARG A 113 -11.00 -0.44 -14.55
CA ARG A 113 -11.36 -1.66 -15.28
C ARG A 113 -10.20 -2.64 -15.33
N LEU A 114 -10.53 -3.93 -15.22
CA LEU A 114 -9.57 -5.03 -15.20
C LEU A 114 -8.77 -5.13 -16.50
N GLU A 115 -9.44 -5.01 -17.65
CA GLU A 115 -8.82 -5.10 -18.97
C GLU A 115 -7.73 -4.04 -19.16
N ALA A 116 -8.06 -2.80 -18.77
CA ALA A 116 -7.16 -1.67 -18.92
C ALA A 116 -5.92 -1.82 -18.03
N PHE A 117 -6.11 -2.26 -16.78
CA PHE A 117 -5.01 -2.53 -15.86
C PHE A 117 -4.08 -3.64 -16.38
N VAL A 118 -4.64 -4.76 -16.83
CA VAL A 118 -3.86 -5.91 -17.31
C VAL A 118 -3.00 -5.55 -18.54
N ASN A 119 -3.54 -4.74 -19.45
CA ASN A 119 -2.77 -4.24 -20.60
C ASN A 119 -1.62 -3.34 -20.18
N GLN A 120 -1.86 -2.40 -19.25
CA GLN A 120 -0.80 -1.55 -18.71
C GLN A 120 0.27 -2.38 -17.98
N TRP A 121 -0.16 -3.36 -17.19
CA TRP A 121 0.73 -4.26 -16.47
C TRP A 121 1.68 -4.98 -17.42
N ASN A 122 1.18 -5.49 -18.55
CA ASN A 122 2.01 -6.19 -19.53
C ASN A 122 3.11 -5.31 -20.14
N ILE A 123 2.88 -3.99 -20.23
CA ILE A 123 3.86 -3.00 -20.69
C ILE A 123 4.89 -2.70 -19.58
N ASP A 124 4.42 -2.45 -18.36
CA ASP A 124 5.26 -1.92 -17.28
C ASP A 124 5.91 -2.99 -16.38
N LYS A 125 5.54 -4.27 -16.51
CA LYS A 125 6.01 -5.36 -15.62
C LYS A 125 7.54 -5.44 -15.46
N THR A 126 8.31 -5.02 -16.46
CA THR A 126 9.79 -5.03 -16.43
C THR A 126 10.40 -3.84 -15.69
N ARG A 127 9.63 -2.76 -15.49
CA ARG A 127 10.06 -1.52 -14.81
C ARG A 127 9.64 -1.49 -13.35
N TRP A 128 8.83 -2.45 -12.94
CA TRP A 128 8.17 -2.46 -11.65
C TRP A 128 9.18 -2.81 -10.55
N CYS A 129 9.25 -1.96 -9.53
CA CYS A 129 10.19 -2.09 -8.43
C CYS A 129 9.54 -1.72 -7.10
N ILE A 130 10.07 -2.31 -6.03
CA ILE A 130 9.78 -1.89 -4.65
C ILE A 130 10.77 -0.80 -4.25
N SER A 131 10.28 0.24 -3.58
CA SER A 131 11.15 1.25 -2.99
C SER A 131 11.67 0.74 -1.65
N ALA A 132 12.98 0.62 -1.50
CA ALA A 132 13.59 0.38 -0.21
C ALA A 132 13.60 1.69 0.60
N PRO A 133 13.21 1.67 1.89
CA PRO A 133 13.34 2.83 2.77
C PRO A 133 14.79 3.30 2.88
N GLU A 134 14.99 4.61 3.03
CA GLU A 134 16.31 5.16 3.37
C GLU A 134 16.76 4.64 4.75
N GLY A 135 18.03 4.27 4.87
CA GLY A 135 18.63 3.80 6.13
C GLY A 135 18.64 2.30 6.37
N GLN A 136 18.23 1.47 5.40
CA GLN A 136 18.49 0.02 5.45
C GLN A 136 19.95 -0.30 5.09
N GLU A 137 20.50 -1.39 5.65
CA GLU A 137 21.82 -1.93 5.28
C GLU A 137 21.79 -2.54 3.87
N ALA A 138 21.81 -1.69 2.85
CA ALA A 138 21.72 -2.11 1.45
C ALA A 138 22.65 -1.28 0.56
N VAL A 139 23.16 -1.91 -0.50
CA VAL A 139 23.90 -1.23 -1.57
C VAL A 139 22.89 -0.58 -2.53
N GLN A 140 23.06 0.71 -2.81
CA GLN A 140 22.20 1.43 -3.76
C GLN A 140 22.72 1.25 -5.18
N LEU A 141 21.87 0.74 -6.07
CA LEU A 141 22.16 0.64 -7.50
C LEU A 141 21.48 1.79 -8.25
N LEU A 142 22.27 2.73 -8.72
CA LEU A 142 21.81 3.93 -9.42
C LEU A 142 22.41 4.00 -10.82
N THR A 143 21.67 4.59 -11.75
CA THR A 143 22.28 5.04 -13.00
C THR A 143 23.07 6.32 -12.75
N ILE A 144 24.09 6.57 -13.57
CA ILE A 144 24.96 7.75 -13.40
C ILE A 144 24.17 9.06 -13.48
N HIS A 145 23.19 9.12 -14.39
CA HIS A 145 22.26 10.25 -14.47
C HIS A 145 21.49 10.48 -13.17
N LYS A 146 20.98 9.42 -12.53
CA LYS A 146 20.28 9.52 -11.24
C LYS A 146 21.21 9.88 -10.08
N ALA A 147 22.51 9.61 -10.21
CA ALA A 147 23.51 9.98 -9.21
C ALA A 147 23.97 11.44 -9.31
N LYS A 148 23.61 12.18 -10.37
CA LYS A 148 23.99 13.58 -10.55
C LYS A 148 23.45 14.43 -9.40
N GLY A 149 24.36 15.13 -8.70
CA GLY A 149 24.02 15.95 -7.53
C GLY A 149 23.95 15.18 -6.21
N LEU A 150 24.18 13.86 -6.23
CA LEU A 150 24.34 13.05 -5.04
C LEU A 150 25.82 12.76 -4.78
N GLU A 151 26.17 12.50 -3.53
CA GLU A 151 27.49 12.08 -3.08
C GLU A 151 27.38 10.87 -2.16
N PHE A 152 28.35 9.97 -2.25
CA PHE A 152 28.38 8.73 -1.47
C PHE A 152 29.78 8.50 -0.89
N PRO A 153 29.90 8.00 0.36
CA PRO A 153 31.20 7.68 0.96
C PRO A 153 32.04 6.75 0.08
N MET A 154 31.39 5.73 -0.49
CA MET A 154 32.01 4.74 -1.35
C MET A 154 31.18 4.56 -2.61
N VAL A 155 31.84 4.60 -3.77
CA VAL A 155 31.21 4.36 -5.07
C VAL A 155 31.91 3.22 -5.77
N PHE A 156 31.11 2.24 -6.17
CA PHE A 156 31.52 1.19 -7.09
C PHE A 156 31.07 1.62 -8.48
N PHE A 157 32.04 1.82 -9.38
CA PHE A 157 31.77 2.11 -10.77
C PHE A 157 32.00 0.86 -11.62
N PRO A 158 30.96 0.04 -11.85
CA PRO A 158 31.09 -1.19 -12.59
C PRO A 158 31.15 -0.92 -14.10
N PHE A 159 31.88 -1.76 -14.83
CA PHE A 159 31.93 -1.75 -16.28
C PHE A 159 32.32 -0.39 -16.88
N ALA A 160 33.47 0.15 -16.47
CA ALA A 160 34.06 1.36 -17.05
C ALA A 160 34.60 1.12 -18.48
N THR A 161 33.87 0.35 -19.29
CA THR A 161 34.22 -0.12 -20.63
C THR A 161 33.04 0.05 -21.59
N TRP A 162 32.30 1.16 -21.47
CA TRP A 162 31.18 1.39 -22.38
C TRP A 162 31.68 1.57 -23.80
N GLU A 163 31.04 0.84 -24.71
CA GLU A 163 31.03 1.17 -26.11
C GLU A 163 29.73 1.93 -26.37
N ASN A 164 29.83 3.14 -26.91
CA ASN A 164 28.67 3.93 -27.26
C ASN A 164 27.90 3.19 -28.38
N LYS A 165 26.80 2.51 -28.03
CA LYS A 165 26.03 1.67 -28.94
C LYS A 165 25.28 2.55 -29.94
N ARG A 166 25.61 2.39 -31.22
CA ARG A 166 25.05 3.18 -32.32
C ARG A 166 23.58 2.83 -32.59
N PRO A 167 22.74 3.85 -32.73
CA PRO A 167 22.10 4.06 -34.03
C PRO A 167 22.30 5.52 -34.49
N ASN A 168 22.99 5.67 -35.61
CA ASN A 168 23.52 6.91 -36.11
C ASN A 168 22.50 7.61 -37.01
N LEU A 169 21.38 8.14 -36.52
CA LEU A 169 20.43 8.87 -37.37
C LEU A 169 20.56 10.37 -37.12
N SER A 170 21.01 11.13 -38.11
CA SER A 170 21.08 12.60 -38.03
C SER A 170 20.21 13.23 -39.11
N TRP A 171 19.48 14.28 -38.73
CA TRP A 171 18.77 15.11 -39.68
C TRP A 171 19.77 15.99 -40.43
N MET A 172 19.65 16.01 -41.75
CA MET A 172 20.39 16.91 -42.64
C MET A 172 19.42 17.82 -43.37
N ASP A 173 19.85 19.06 -43.62
CA ASP A 173 19.16 20.02 -44.47
C ASP A 173 19.18 19.58 -45.95
N ASP A 174 18.69 20.40 -46.86
CA ASP A 174 18.58 20.09 -48.29
C ASP A 174 19.91 20.28 -49.07
N SER A 175 21.02 20.60 -48.40
CA SER A 175 22.32 20.82 -49.07
C SER A 175 22.83 19.61 -49.87
N TRP A 176 22.34 18.40 -49.57
CA TRP A 176 22.64 17.17 -50.31
C TRP A 176 21.80 17.01 -51.60
N ALA A 177 20.69 17.75 -51.73
CA ALA A 177 19.74 17.59 -52.82
C ALA A 177 20.29 18.00 -54.18
N GLU A 178 21.03 19.11 -54.22
CA GLU A 178 21.66 19.62 -55.44
C GLU A 178 22.69 18.62 -55.98
N GLN A 179 23.44 17.97 -55.09
CA GLN A 179 24.47 16.99 -55.45
C GLN A 179 23.88 15.65 -55.94
N MET A 180 22.66 15.30 -55.52
CA MET A 180 21.92 14.12 -56.01
C MET A 180 21.07 14.41 -57.26
N GLY A 181 21.10 15.64 -57.79
CA GLY A 181 20.28 16.03 -58.94
C GLY A 181 18.78 16.03 -58.65
N MET A 182 18.37 16.22 -57.39
CA MET A 182 16.96 16.22 -56.99
C MET A 182 16.35 17.61 -57.14
N SER A 183 15.32 17.74 -57.98
CA SER A 183 14.64 19.01 -58.22
C SER A 183 13.71 19.46 -57.08
N GLN A 184 13.27 18.52 -56.22
CA GLN A 184 12.44 18.79 -55.04
C GLN A 184 12.83 17.87 -53.88
N PRO A 185 13.84 18.23 -53.08
CA PRO A 185 14.17 17.47 -51.89
C PRO A 185 13.17 17.65 -50.75
N PRO A 186 13.04 16.67 -49.85
CA PRO A 186 12.41 16.91 -48.55
C PRO A 186 13.25 17.94 -47.75
N PRO A 187 12.60 18.82 -46.97
CA PRO A 187 13.27 19.90 -46.24
C PRO A 187 14.25 19.41 -45.16
N ALA A 188 14.10 18.17 -44.70
CA ALA A 188 15.08 17.50 -43.86
C ALA A 188 15.07 15.99 -44.14
N THR A 189 16.24 15.37 -44.17
CA THR A 189 16.40 13.92 -44.37
C THR A 189 17.11 13.30 -43.18
N LEU A 190 16.56 12.20 -42.68
CA LEU A 190 17.18 11.42 -41.62
C LEU A 190 18.21 10.45 -42.24
N VAL A 191 19.49 10.75 -42.08
CA VAL A 191 20.60 9.99 -42.67
C VAL A 191 21.23 9.08 -41.62
N ASN A 192 21.50 7.84 -42.02
CA ASN A 192 22.27 6.92 -41.20
C ASN A 192 23.78 7.22 -41.30
N LEU A 193 24.35 7.88 -40.29
CA LEU A 193 25.78 8.19 -40.17
C LEU A 193 26.63 6.99 -39.72
N SER A 194 26.12 5.75 -39.77
CA SER A 194 26.89 4.58 -39.30
C SER A 194 28.09 4.31 -40.19
N SER A 195 29.28 4.60 -39.68
CA SER A 195 30.51 4.03 -40.23
C SER A 195 30.52 2.53 -39.92
N GLY A 196 30.39 1.68 -40.94
CA GLY A 196 30.48 0.23 -40.77
C GLY A 196 31.81 -0.20 -40.12
N ASN A 197 31.93 -1.43 -39.64
CA ASN A 197 33.21 -1.97 -39.17
C ASN A 197 34.01 -2.56 -40.34
N SER A 198 35.15 -1.98 -40.70
CA SER A 198 36.31 -2.62 -41.38
C SER A 198 37.26 -1.54 -41.92
N LYS A 199 38.43 -1.93 -42.44
CA LYS A 199 39.32 -1.11 -43.30
C LYS A 199 38.57 -0.42 -44.46
N GLU A 200 37.38 -0.91 -44.84
CA GLU A 200 36.51 -0.30 -45.85
C GLU A 200 35.78 0.94 -45.32
N ALA A 201 35.60 1.09 -44.00
CA ALA A 201 35.00 2.27 -43.40
C ALA A 201 35.93 3.48 -43.45
N GLU A 202 37.23 3.26 -43.32
CA GLU A 202 38.26 4.29 -43.43
C GLU A 202 38.46 4.72 -44.89
N GLN A 203 38.37 3.77 -45.83
CA GLN A 203 38.29 4.06 -47.27
C GLN A 203 36.99 4.79 -47.65
N ARG A 204 35.83 4.39 -47.08
CA ARG A 204 34.56 5.10 -47.24
C ARG A 204 34.63 6.50 -46.65
N HIS A 205 35.26 6.72 -45.50
CA HIS A 205 35.44 8.05 -44.94
C HIS A 205 36.26 8.96 -45.85
N LYS A 206 37.36 8.46 -46.43
CA LYS A 206 38.15 9.21 -47.42
C LYS A 206 37.36 9.49 -48.71
N ALA A 207 36.57 8.52 -49.18
CA ALA A 207 35.70 8.70 -50.34
C ALA A 207 34.53 9.65 -50.06
N LEU A 208 33.95 9.62 -48.85
CA LEU A 208 32.89 10.52 -48.39
C LEU A 208 33.41 11.93 -48.14
N GLU A 209 34.64 12.08 -47.66
CA GLU A 209 35.27 13.39 -47.48
C GLU A 209 35.52 14.08 -48.83
N PHE A 210 35.80 13.30 -49.88
CA PHE A 210 35.93 13.80 -51.25
C PHE A 210 34.57 14.02 -51.94
N ALA A 211 33.64 13.07 -51.84
CA ALA A 211 32.36 13.12 -52.53
C ALA A 211 31.29 13.97 -51.83
N TRP A 212 31.37 14.09 -50.50
CA TRP A 212 30.35 14.72 -49.66
C TRP A 212 30.95 15.42 -48.42
N PRO A 213 31.68 16.54 -48.59
CA PRO A 213 32.39 17.22 -47.49
C PRO A 213 31.48 17.60 -46.31
N ALA A 214 30.26 18.09 -46.59
CA ALA A 214 29.29 18.49 -45.58
C ALA A 214 28.82 17.32 -44.70
N LEU A 215 28.65 16.12 -45.29
CA LEU A 215 28.29 14.91 -44.54
C LEU A 215 29.47 14.42 -43.69
N SER A 216 30.70 14.50 -44.22
CA SER A 216 31.90 14.17 -43.45
C SER A 216 32.07 15.07 -42.22
N GLU A 217 31.84 16.38 -42.37
CA GLU A 217 31.87 17.33 -41.26
C GLU A 217 30.76 17.06 -40.24
N ALA A 218 29.54 16.79 -40.69
CA ALA A 218 28.44 16.41 -39.80
C ALA A 218 28.75 15.13 -39.00
N ILE A 219 29.38 14.12 -39.62
CA ILE A 219 29.82 12.90 -38.93
C ILE A 219 30.89 13.22 -37.89
N LYS A 220 31.88 14.05 -38.22
CA LYS A 220 32.95 14.44 -37.28
C LYS A 220 32.37 15.21 -36.09
N LYS A 221 31.44 16.13 -36.33
CA LYS A 221 30.76 16.90 -35.29
C LYS A 221 29.95 15.99 -34.35
N ASP A 222 29.13 15.11 -34.90
CA ASP A 222 28.35 14.13 -34.12
C ASP A 222 29.25 13.18 -33.30
N GLN A 223 30.38 12.75 -33.86
CA GLN A 223 31.38 11.98 -33.11
C GLN A 223 32.00 12.78 -31.95
N ALA A 224 32.31 14.06 -32.17
CA ALA A 224 32.88 14.93 -31.14
C ALA A 224 31.87 15.24 -30.02
N GLU A 225 30.61 15.53 -30.36
CA GLU A 225 29.54 15.77 -29.39
C GLU A 225 29.28 14.54 -28.51
N ARG A 226 29.32 13.33 -29.10
CA ARG A 226 29.20 12.08 -28.33
C ARG A 226 30.37 11.83 -27.41
N ALA A 227 31.59 12.06 -27.89
CA ALA A 227 32.78 11.96 -27.05
C ALA A 227 32.69 12.94 -25.86
N PHE A 228 32.15 14.14 -26.09
CA PHE A 228 31.91 15.13 -25.05
C PHE A 228 30.85 14.67 -24.04
N ASP A 229 29.72 14.10 -24.49
CA ASP A 229 28.71 13.52 -23.59
C ASP A 229 29.25 12.34 -22.77
N ASP A 230 30.07 11.48 -23.38
CA ASP A 230 30.74 10.39 -22.69
C ASP A 230 31.71 10.92 -21.60
N CYS A 231 32.40 12.03 -21.86
CA CYS A 231 33.23 12.72 -20.86
C CYS A 231 32.38 13.28 -19.71
N ASN A 232 31.21 13.84 -20.00
CA ASN A 232 30.28 14.32 -18.96
C ASN A 232 29.79 13.18 -18.06
N LEU A 233 29.47 12.01 -18.64
CA LEU A 233 29.07 10.83 -17.86
C LEU A 233 30.20 10.33 -16.96
N LEU A 234 31.43 10.28 -17.48
CA LEU A 234 32.59 9.91 -16.67
C LEU A 234 32.82 10.92 -15.54
N TYR A 235 32.79 12.21 -15.86
CA TYR A 235 32.94 13.28 -14.87
C TYR A 235 31.94 13.09 -13.73
N VAL A 236 30.66 12.85 -14.05
CA VAL A 236 29.65 12.58 -13.02
C VAL A 236 30.03 11.34 -12.23
N ALA A 237 30.30 10.19 -12.88
CA ALA A 237 30.62 8.93 -12.21
C ALA A 237 31.82 9.02 -11.26
N MET A 238 32.90 9.68 -11.67
CA MET A 238 34.14 9.79 -10.90
C MET A 238 34.06 10.80 -9.75
N THR A 239 33.13 11.75 -9.81
CA THR A 239 32.96 12.79 -8.78
C THR A 239 31.85 12.46 -7.78
N ARG A 240 31.28 11.25 -7.80
CA ARG A 240 30.24 10.83 -6.83
C ARG A 240 30.84 10.33 -5.51
N ALA A 241 32.08 9.86 -5.52
CA ALA A 241 32.74 9.32 -4.32
C ALA A 241 33.31 10.42 -3.45
N VAL A 242 33.07 10.34 -2.14
CA VAL A 242 33.70 11.21 -1.14
C VAL A 242 35.02 10.62 -0.65
N ASP A 243 35.01 9.34 -0.22
CA ASP A 243 36.17 8.70 0.40
C ASP A 243 36.86 7.71 -0.54
N VAL A 244 36.09 6.81 -1.20
CA VAL A 244 36.63 5.77 -2.09
C VAL A 244 35.84 5.63 -3.38
N LEU A 245 36.56 5.65 -4.49
CA LEU A 245 36.08 5.25 -5.81
C LEU A 245 36.76 3.94 -6.23
N MET A 246 35.96 2.91 -6.50
CA MET A 246 36.41 1.64 -7.08
C MET A 246 35.93 1.54 -8.53
N ILE A 247 36.88 1.45 -9.47
CA ILE A 247 36.62 1.42 -10.91
C ILE A 247 36.92 0.02 -11.43
N TYR A 248 35.92 -0.63 -12.02
CA TYR A 248 36.07 -1.95 -12.63
C TYR A 248 36.26 -1.81 -14.14
N THR A 249 37.45 -2.15 -14.62
CA THR A 249 37.81 -2.15 -16.04
C THR A 249 37.78 -3.58 -16.60
N SER A 250 37.89 -3.74 -17.91
CA SER A 250 38.04 -5.06 -18.54
C SER A 250 38.91 -4.99 -19.78
N ASP A 251 39.57 -6.10 -20.11
CA ASP A 251 40.49 -6.20 -21.25
C ASP A 251 39.78 -6.32 -22.60
N ALA A 252 38.45 -6.45 -22.60
CA ALA A 252 37.66 -6.81 -23.79
C ALA A 252 37.35 -5.64 -24.73
N SER A 253 37.80 -4.42 -24.43
CA SER A 253 37.37 -3.21 -25.13
C SER A 253 38.17 -2.98 -26.43
N ARG A 254 37.49 -2.77 -27.58
CA ARG A 254 38.16 -2.54 -28.89
C ARG A 254 39.08 -1.30 -28.85
N THR A 255 40.14 -1.30 -29.65
CA THR A 255 41.05 -0.17 -29.85
C THR A 255 40.28 1.13 -30.11
N GLY A 256 40.50 2.15 -29.28
CA GLY A 256 39.82 3.46 -29.34
C GLY A 256 38.58 3.60 -28.45
N SER A 257 38.24 2.57 -27.67
CA SER A 257 37.16 2.66 -26.68
C SER A 257 37.63 3.25 -25.35
N PHE A 258 36.68 3.88 -24.66
CA PHE A 258 36.88 4.57 -23.39
C PHE A 258 37.48 3.67 -22.28
N GLY A 259 37.17 2.37 -22.32
CA GLY A 259 37.71 1.38 -21.39
C GLY A 259 39.24 1.26 -21.46
N LEU A 260 39.81 1.43 -22.65
CA LEU A 260 41.26 1.39 -22.84
C LEU A 260 41.94 2.61 -22.23
N TRP A 261 41.36 3.81 -22.41
CA TRP A 261 41.86 5.04 -21.80
C TRP A 261 41.79 4.97 -20.27
N MET A 262 40.69 4.43 -19.74
CA MET A 262 40.53 4.30 -18.29
C MET A 262 41.49 3.28 -17.69
N LYS A 263 41.73 2.16 -18.38
CA LYS A 263 42.77 1.22 -17.98
C LYS A 263 44.15 1.87 -18.00
N ALA A 264 44.53 2.56 -19.08
CA ALA A 264 45.82 3.24 -19.17
C ALA A 264 46.00 4.34 -18.10
N PHE A 265 44.95 5.11 -17.81
CA PHE A 265 44.96 6.11 -16.75
C PHE A 265 45.17 5.47 -15.37
N MET A 266 44.46 4.37 -15.10
CA MET A 266 44.64 3.61 -13.88
C MET A 266 46.06 3.05 -13.79
N GLU A 267 46.55 2.31 -14.79
CA GLU A 267 47.93 1.74 -14.79
C GLU A 267 49.02 2.80 -14.59
N GLY A 268 48.81 4.01 -15.12
CA GLY A 268 49.79 5.11 -15.02
C GLY A 268 49.81 5.86 -13.69
N GLN A 269 48.68 5.92 -12.95
CA GLN A 269 48.56 6.75 -11.74
C GLN A 269 48.20 5.98 -10.47
N HIS A 270 47.61 4.79 -10.59
CA HIS A 270 47.10 4.00 -9.47
C HIS A 270 47.40 2.51 -9.65
N ALA A 271 47.75 1.81 -8.58
CA ALA A 271 47.98 0.36 -8.69
C ALA A 271 46.67 -0.36 -9.01
N LEU A 272 46.59 -0.98 -10.20
CA LEU A 272 45.52 -1.90 -10.56
C LEU A 272 45.74 -3.23 -9.86
N GLN A 273 44.75 -3.68 -9.10
CA GLN A 273 44.71 -5.03 -8.55
C GLN A 273 43.83 -5.89 -9.47
N GLY A 274 44.45 -6.52 -10.47
CA GLY A 274 43.73 -7.21 -11.54
C GLY A 274 42.99 -6.20 -12.43
N SER A 275 41.66 -6.26 -12.43
CA SER A 275 40.79 -5.38 -13.23
C SER A 275 40.16 -4.23 -12.43
N VAL A 276 40.58 -4.03 -11.17
CA VAL A 276 40.00 -3.02 -10.27
C VAL A 276 41.03 -1.97 -9.90
N GLY A 277 40.73 -0.71 -10.22
CA GLY A 277 41.47 0.45 -9.76
C GLY A 277 40.77 1.06 -8.54
N THR A 278 41.54 1.43 -7.51
CA THR A 278 41.00 2.09 -6.31
C THR A 278 41.63 3.47 -6.16
N VAL A 279 40.79 4.49 -5.95
CA VAL A 279 41.19 5.86 -5.69
C VAL A 279 40.63 6.30 -4.35
N GLY A 280 41.49 6.84 -3.48
CA GLY A 280 41.14 7.25 -2.12
C GLY A 280 41.43 6.18 -1.06
N GLU A 281 41.06 6.47 0.18
CA GLU A 281 41.29 5.60 1.34
C GLU A 281 39.97 5.16 1.97
N ARG A 282 39.89 3.88 2.35
CA ARG A 282 38.66 3.30 2.90
C ARG A 282 38.27 4.00 4.21
N PRO A 283 37.08 4.62 4.29
CA PRO A 283 36.66 5.28 5.51
C PRO A 283 36.36 4.23 6.58
N SER A 284 36.49 4.65 7.84
CA SER A 284 36.04 3.85 8.98
C SER A 284 34.52 3.66 8.90
N PRO A 285 33.97 2.47 9.24
CA PRO A 285 32.54 2.24 9.21
C PRO A 285 31.79 3.30 10.03
N PRO A 286 30.82 4.02 9.47
CA PRO A 286 30.07 5.01 10.23
C PRO A 286 29.22 4.32 11.31
N THR A 287 29.30 4.80 12.56
CA THR A 287 28.39 4.42 13.65
C THR A 287 27.02 5.05 13.41
N ARG A 288 26.22 4.46 12.52
CA ARG A 288 24.79 4.80 12.41
C ARG A 288 23.99 3.88 13.33
N PRO A 289 23.06 4.41 14.15
CA PRO A 289 22.13 3.56 14.85
C PRO A 289 21.32 2.79 13.81
N LEU A 290 21.37 1.46 13.87
CA LEU A 290 20.56 0.61 13.00
C LEU A 290 19.10 0.89 13.29
N LEU A 291 18.39 1.48 12.32
CA LEU A 291 16.94 1.56 12.37
C LEU A 291 16.41 0.12 12.31
N THR A 292 16.02 -0.41 13.46
CA THR A 292 15.35 -1.71 13.52
C THR A 292 13.96 -1.52 12.92
N ALA A 293 13.82 -1.82 11.63
CA ALA A 293 12.53 -1.75 10.96
C ALA A 293 11.56 -2.72 11.66
N LYS A 294 10.56 -2.18 12.34
CA LYS A 294 9.45 -2.99 12.86
C LYS A 294 8.69 -3.53 11.66
N ARG A 295 8.79 -4.84 11.42
CA ARG A 295 7.94 -5.50 10.43
C ARG A 295 6.52 -5.51 10.97
N LEU A 296 5.58 -5.06 10.15
CA LEU A 296 4.18 -5.34 10.41
C LEU A 296 4.01 -6.87 10.33
N PRO A 297 3.47 -7.52 11.37
CA PRO A 297 3.37 -8.97 11.40
C PRO A 297 2.26 -9.50 10.47
N PHE A 298 1.26 -8.68 10.14
CA PHE A 298 0.13 -9.05 9.32
C PHE A 298 -0.37 -7.86 8.50
N MET A 299 -0.90 -8.13 7.31
CA MET A 299 -1.74 -7.18 6.60
C MET A 299 -3.19 -7.37 7.09
N HIS A 300 -3.78 -6.33 7.68
CA HIS A 300 -5.19 -6.37 8.06
C HIS A 300 -6.07 -6.27 6.81
N SER A 301 -6.35 -7.41 6.19
CA SER A 301 -7.36 -7.51 5.14
C SER A 301 -8.57 -8.29 5.66
N SER A 302 -9.72 -7.65 5.70
CA SER A 302 -10.99 -8.27 6.08
C SER A 302 -12.09 -7.82 5.13
N ASP A 303 -13.07 -8.67 4.86
CA ASP A 303 -14.21 -8.26 4.03
C ASP A 303 -14.88 -7.02 4.63
N TRP A 304 -15.12 -5.99 3.80
CA TRP A 304 -15.74 -4.75 4.25
C TRP A 304 -17.17 -4.99 4.76
N THR A 305 -17.86 -6.02 4.26
CA THR A 305 -19.20 -6.41 4.73
C THR A 305 -19.20 -6.80 6.22
N ASN A 306 -18.07 -7.29 6.74
CA ASN A 306 -17.91 -7.56 8.17
C ASN A 306 -17.62 -6.29 8.98
N ARG A 307 -17.11 -5.23 8.34
CA ARG A 307 -16.79 -3.95 8.98
C ARG A 307 -17.99 -3.01 9.03
N VAL A 308 -18.83 -3.04 7.99
CA VAL A 308 -19.99 -2.15 7.84
C VAL A 308 -21.26 -2.91 8.24
N ARG A 309 -21.69 -2.70 9.48
CA ARG A 309 -23.02 -3.11 9.92
C ARG A 309 -23.99 -1.98 9.60
N LEU A 310 -24.77 -2.13 8.53
CA LEU A 310 -25.92 -1.28 8.30
C LEU A 310 -26.93 -1.58 9.41
N ALA A 311 -27.17 -0.62 10.30
CA ALA A 311 -28.26 -0.72 11.25
C ALA A 311 -29.56 -0.81 10.45
N SER A 312 -30.26 -1.95 10.54
CA SER A 312 -31.62 -2.01 10.02
C SER A 312 -32.43 -0.99 10.84
N HIS A 313 -32.95 0.05 10.20
CA HIS A 313 -33.99 0.87 10.81
C HIS A 313 -35.22 -0.03 11.00
N LYS A 314 -35.27 -0.75 12.12
CA LYS A 314 -36.54 -1.25 12.63
C LYS A 314 -37.35 0.01 12.96
N SER A 315 -38.54 0.11 12.39
CA SER A 315 -39.52 1.12 12.78
C SER A 315 -39.79 0.91 14.27
N LEU A 316 -39.18 1.75 15.12
CA LEU A 316 -39.45 1.72 16.54
C LEU A 316 -40.93 2.07 16.73
N THR A 317 -41.61 1.32 17.60
CA THR A 317 -42.91 1.77 18.11
C THR A 317 -42.72 3.09 18.86
N GLU A 318 -43.77 3.91 18.96
CA GLU A 318 -43.69 5.20 19.66
C GLU A 318 -43.24 5.02 21.13
N GLU A 319 -43.67 3.94 21.78
CA GLU A 319 -43.26 3.58 23.16
C GLU A 319 -41.77 3.23 23.26
N GLN A 320 -41.23 2.49 22.28
CA GLN A 320 -39.81 2.19 22.21
C GLN A 320 -39.00 3.46 21.93
N ALA A 321 -39.46 4.32 21.02
CA ALA A 321 -38.79 5.57 20.71
C ALA A 321 -38.78 6.54 21.90
N ILE A 322 -39.85 6.58 22.70
CA ILE A 322 -39.89 7.34 23.97
C ILE A 322 -38.90 6.74 24.97
N GLY A 323 -38.87 5.41 25.13
CA GLY A 323 -37.94 4.73 26.03
C GLY A 323 -36.48 5.00 25.67
N ASP A 324 -36.12 4.81 24.41
CA ASP A 324 -34.76 5.04 23.90
C ASP A 324 -34.37 6.53 24.03
N ALA A 325 -35.30 7.46 23.78
CA ALA A 325 -35.05 8.89 23.98
C ALA A 325 -34.80 9.26 25.45
N VAL A 326 -35.54 8.67 26.39
CA VAL A 326 -35.31 8.86 27.82
C VAL A 326 -33.94 8.30 28.23
N HIS A 327 -33.56 7.12 27.71
CA HIS A 327 -32.26 6.49 27.97
C HIS A 327 -31.11 7.38 27.48
N VAL A 328 -31.14 7.79 26.21
CA VAL A 328 -30.13 8.69 25.61
C VAL A 328 -30.06 10.05 26.32
N ALA A 329 -31.21 10.61 26.73
CA ALA A 329 -31.22 11.86 27.49
C ALA A 329 -30.49 11.68 28.83
N MET A 330 -30.76 10.60 29.57
CA MET A 330 -30.13 10.32 30.86
C MET A 330 -28.63 10.02 30.76
N GLU A 331 -28.18 9.41 29.67
CA GLU A 331 -26.75 9.27 29.35
C GLU A 331 -26.06 10.62 29.12
N GLY A 332 -26.75 11.56 28.48
CA GLY A 332 -26.21 12.90 28.20
C GLY A 332 -26.10 13.82 29.42
N ILE A 333 -26.81 13.52 30.51
CA ILE A 333 -26.91 14.40 31.69
C ILE A 333 -25.79 14.09 32.68
N ARG A 334 -24.80 15.00 32.77
CA ARG A 334 -23.74 14.94 33.78
C ARG A 334 -24.18 15.63 35.07
N THR A 335 -24.73 16.83 34.93
CA THR A 335 -25.24 17.67 36.01
C THR A 335 -26.69 18.06 35.74
N ALA A 336 -27.41 18.52 36.78
CA ALA A 336 -28.79 18.98 36.62
C ALA A 336 -28.94 20.13 35.59
N ALA A 337 -27.89 20.91 35.35
CA ALA A 337 -27.88 22.00 34.36
C ALA A 337 -27.91 21.48 32.90
N ASP A 338 -27.42 20.26 32.65
CA ASP A 338 -27.34 19.67 31.32
C ASP A 338 -28.69 19.09 30.85
N MET A 339 -29.67 18.97 31.77
CA MET A 339 -30.95 18.31 31.54
C MET A 339 -31.68 18.84 30.31
N GLN A 340 -31.83 20.16 30.21
CA GLN A 340 -32.63 20.76 29.13
C GLN A 340 -32.02 20.46 27.76
N LEU A 341 -30.69 20.64 27.62
CA LEU A 341 -29.97 20.37 26.37
C LEU A 341 -30.01 18.90 25.99
N ALA A 342 -29.81 17.98 26.95
CA ALA A 342 -29.82 16.55 26.69
C ALA A 342 -31.21 16.04 26.26
N VAL A 343 -32.27 16.55 26.89
CA VAL A 343 -33.65 16.19 26.54
C VAL A 343 -34.02 16.70 25.15
N ASP A 344 -33.70 17.96 24.83
CA ASP A 344 -34.01 18.52 23.52
C ASP A 344 -33.22 17.82 22.40
N ALA A 345 -31.96 17.45 22.66
CA ALA A 345 -31.15 16.65 21.73
C ALA A 345 -31.75 15.26 21.47
N ALA A 346 -32.20 14.57 22.53
CA ALA A 346 -32.84 13.26 22.41
C ALA A 346 -34.17 13.35 21.63
N ILE A 347 -35.02 14.32 21.94
CA ILE A 347 -36.29 14.54 21.22
C ILE A 347 -36.04 14.76 19.73
N HIS A 348 -35.02 15.55 19.39
CA HIS A 348 -34.63 15.79 18.01
C HIS A 348 -34.08 14.53 17.32
N GLN A 349 -33.22 13.76 17.98
CA GLN A 349 -32.64 12.51 17.45
C GLN A 349 -33.72 11.48 17.10
N PHE A 350 -34.71 11.30 17.98
CA PHE A 350 -35.81 10.35 17.79
C PHE A 350 -37.03 10.94 17.05
N LYS A 351 -36.96 12.21 16.61
CA LYS A 351 -38.00 12.92 15.86
C LYS A 351 -39.37 12.90 16.57
N LEU A 352 -39.37 13.00 17.90
CA LEU A 352 -40.59 12.95 18.71
C LEU A 352 -41.33 14.29 18.67
N GLN A 353 -42.67 14.25 18.60
CA GLN A 353 -43.52 15.45 18.56
C GLN A 353 -44.73 15.31 19.50
N GLY A 354 -45.36 16.44 19.85
CA GLY A 354 -46.60 16.48 20.63
C GLY A 354 -46.51 15.81 22.00
N GLU A 355 -47.41 14.86 22.25
CA GLU A 355 -47.53 14.17 23.54
C GLU A 355 -46.29 13.34 23.89
N ALA A 356 -45.64 12.71 22.89
CA ALA A 356 -44.44 11.90 23.08
C ALA A 356 -43.25 12.73 23.60
N ALA A 357 -43.01 13.90 23.00
CA ALA A 357 -41.94 14.82 23.44
C ALA A 357 -42.20 15.32 24.87
N THR A 358 -43.46 15.56 25.22
CA THR A 358 -43.87 16.00 26.56
C THR A 358 -43.65 14.88 27.59
N LYS A 359 -43.94 13.63 27.23
CA LYS A 359 -43.67 12.44 28.07
C LYS A 359 -42.17 12.27 28.36
N VAL A 360 -41.29 12.41 27.37
CA VAL A 360 -39.83 12.34 27.58
C VAL A 360 -39.37 13.42 28.56
N LYS A 361 -39.81 14.67 28.38
CA LYS A 361 -39.49 15.78 29.29
C LYS A 361 -39.92 15.49 30.73
N ALA A 362 -41.14 14.99 30.91
CA ALA A 362 -41.68 14.67 32.23
C ALA A 362 -40.88 13.54 32.92
N LEU A 363 -40.58 12.46 32.19
CA LEU A 363 -39.86 11.30 32.75
C LEU A 363 -38.42 11.63 33.12
N VAL A 364 -37.69 12.36 32.27
CA VAL A 364 -36.32 12.77 32.57
C VAL A 364 -36.28 13.73 33.74
N ASN A 365 -37.20 14.70 33.80
CA ASN A 365 -37.28 15.63 34.93
C ASN A 365 -37.61 14.89 36.23
N GLN A 366 -38.55 13.93 36.20
CA GLN A 366 -38.86 13.08 37.36
C GLN A 366 -37.63 12.28 37.81
N ALA A 367 -36.83 11.77 36.87
CA ALA A 367 -35.61 11.02 37.17
C ALA A 367 -34.53 11.86 37.82
N VAL A 368 -34.21 13.02 37.24
CA VAL A 368 -33.13 13.85 37.77
C VAL A 368 -33.50 14.49 39.12
N THR A 369 -34.77 14.80 39.34
CA THR A 369 -35.25 15.42 40.59
C THR A 369 -35.54 14.42 41.71
N HIS A 370 -35.51 13.11 41.42
CA HIS A 370 -35.79 12.08 42.41
C HIS A 370 -34.80 12.14 43.60
N PRO A 371 -35.25 12.05 44.86
CA PRO A 371 -34.37 12.19 46.04
C PRO A 371 -33.14 11.28 46.01
N SER A 372 -33.32 10.01 45.59
CA SER A 372 -32.22 9.05 45.49
C SER A 372 -31.22 9.33 44.36
N MET A 373 -31.54 10.21 43.40
CA MET A 373 -30.63 10.63 42.34
C MET A 373 -29.81 11.87 42.72
N GLN A 374 -30.18 12.59 43.77
CA GLN A 374 -29.51 13.84 44.18
C GLN A 374 -28.02 13.62 44.50
N SER A 375 -27.69 12.53 45.21
CA SER A 375 -26.30 12.17 45.51
C SER A 375 -25.48 11.85 44.26
N PHE A 376 -26.10 11.27 43.23
CA PHE A 376 -25.45 10.96 41.97
C PHE A 376 -25.26 12.19 41.07
N MET A 377 -26.21 13.13 41.12
CA MET A 377 -26.14 14.40 40.41
C MET A 377 -25.14 15.38 41.05
N ALA A 378 -24.80 15.18 42.32
CA ALA A 378 -23.80 15.94 43.06
C ALA A 378 -22.39 15.30 43.08
N ALA A 379 -22.16 14.28 42.23
CA ALA A 379 -20.89 13.60 42.09
C ALA A 379 -19.76 14.55 41.62
N THR A 380 -18.53 14.31 42.09
CA THR A 380 -17.38 15.18 41.79
C THR A 380 -16.77 14.91 40.41
N GLU A 381 -16.84 13.66 39.96
CA GLU A 381 -16.37 13.24 38.63
C GLU A 381 -17.43 12.37 37.97
N VAL A 382 -17.77 12.64 36.71
CA VAL A 382 -18.80 11.91 35.95
C VAL A 382 -18.30 11.57 34.55
N TYR A 383 -18.37 10.29 34.21
CA TYR A 383 -18.04 9.74 32.91
C TYR A 383 -19.27 9.03 32.34
N CYS A 384 -19.91 9.65 31.36
CA CYS A 384 -21.02 9.03 30.62
C CYS A 384 -20.51 8.42 29.33
N GLU A 385 -21.01 7.22 28.98
CA GLU A 385 -20.83 6.63 27.65
C GLU A 385 -19.37 6.46 27.21
N ARG A 386 -18.44 6.34 28.16
CA ARG A 386 -17.00 6.19 27.88
C ARG A 386 -16.60 4.72 27.84
N PRO A 387 -16.11 4.21 26.69
CA PRO A 387 -15.58 2.85 26.64
C PRO A 387 -14.28 2.76 27.46
N VAL A 388 -14.23 1.77 28.34
CA VAL A 388 -13.07 1.44 29.18
C VAL A 388 -12.51 0.10 28.72
N MET A 389 -11.22 0.07 28.45
CA MET A 389 -10.51 -1.15 28.06
C MET A 389 -9.87 -1.78 29.29
N VAL A 390 -10.28 -3.01 29.62
CA VAL A 390 -9.70 -3.81 30.69
C VAL A 390 -9.17 -5.10 30.07
N GLY A 391 -7.84 -5.25 30.02
CA GLY A 391 -7.20 -6.36 29.31
C GLY A 391 -7.49 -6.31 27.80
N LYS A 392 -8.20 -7.33 27.29
CA LYS A 392 -8.63 -7.42 25.87
C LYS A 392 -10.12 -7.13 25.66
N GLN A 393 -10.85 -6.78 26.72
CA GLN A 393 -12.28 -6.53 26.67
C GLN A 393 -12.57 -5.03 26.80
N VAL A 394 -13.60 -4.58 26.09
CA VAL A 394 -14.08 -3.19 26.14
C VAL A 394 -15.45 -3.20 26.82
N PHE A 395 -15.55 -2.44 27.91
CA PHE A 395 -16.78 -2.24 28.68
C PHE A 395 -17.25 -0.81 28.49
N ARG A 396 -18.55 -0.59 28.45
CA ARG A 396 -19.14 0.73 28.31
C ARG A 396 -20.36 0.82 29.23
N PRO A 397 -20.18 1.29 30.48
CA PRO A 397 -21.30 1.59 31.35
C PRO A 397 -21.96 2.92 30.93
N ASP A 398 -23.28 3.04 31.11
CA ASP A 398 -24.03 4.27 30.82
C ASP A 398 -23.47 5.45 31.61
N ARG A 399 -23.21 5.25 32.91
CA ARG A 399 -22.62 6.29 33.78
C ARG A 399 -21.72 5.68 34.85
N LEU A 400 -20.47 6.14 34.88
CA LEU A 400 -19.50 5.89 35.95
C LEU A 400 -19.20 7.21 36.67
N MET A 401 -19.28 7.25 37.99
CA MET A 401 -19.08 8.48 38.74
C MET A 401 -18.37 8.29 40.08
N LYS A 402 -17.70 9.33 40.54
CA LYS A 402 -17.10 9.42 41.87
C LYS A 402 -17.97 10.27 42.78
N LEU A 403 -18.48 9.67 43.84
CA LEU A 403 -19.32 10.31 44.84
C LEU A 403 -18.49 11.24 45.74
N GLN A 404 -19.17 12.11 46.49
CA GLN A 404 -18.52 13.07 47.39
C GLN A 404 -17.72 12.40 48.52
N ASP A 405 -18.08 11.17 48.90
CA ASP A 405 -17.34 10.36 49.87
C ASP A 405 -16.09 9.67 49.28
N GLY A 406 -15.79 9.93 48.00
CA GLY A 406 -14.65 9.40 47.27
C GLY A 406 -14.85 8.02 46.66
N LYS A 407 -16.01 7.37 46.90
CA LYS A 407 -16.32 6.04 46.33
C LYS A 407 -16.82 6.14 44.89
N TRP A 408 -16.57 5.09 44.13
CA TRP A 408 -17.06 4.97 42.75
C TRP A 408 -18.44 4.29 42.71
N ALA A 409 -19.29 4.76 41.80
CA ALA A 409 -20.60 4.19 41.54
C ALA A 409 -20.86 4.07 40.04
N ILE A 410 -21.53 2.99 39.63
CA ILE A 410 -21.99 2.74 38.27
C ILE A 410 -23.51 2.78 38.25
N ILE A 411 -24.08 3.52 37.30
CA ILE A 411 -25.49 3.51 36.97
C ILE A 411 -25.68 2.94 35.57
N ASP A 412 -26.68 2.07 35.44
CA ASP A 412 -27.19 1.57 34.16
C ASP A 412 -28.70 1.85 34.11
N TYR A 413 -29.15 2.54 33.07
CA TYR A 413 -30.54 2.97 32.93
C TYR A 413 -31.31 1.92 32.13
N LYS A 414 -32.55 1.65 32.54
CA LYS A 414 -33.44 0.68 31.87
C LYS A 414 -34.85 1.22 31.77
N THR A 415 -35.47 1.10 30.60
CA THR A 415 -36.83 1.61 30.34
C THR A 415 -37.91 0.51 30.43
N GLY A 416 -37.50 -0.75 30.59
CA GLY A 416 -38.37 -1.93 30.69
C GLY A 416 -38.58 -2.45 32.12
N GLN A 417 -39.11 -3.67 32.25
CA GLN A 417 -39.29 -4.34 33.54
C GLN A 417 -37.95 -4.83 34.12
N PRO A 418 -37.83 -4.98 35.45
CA PRO A 418 -36.68 -5.61 36.07
C PRO A 418 -36.41 -7.02 35.54
N ASP A 419 -35.18 -7.26 35.12
CA ASP A 419 -34.67 -8.55 34.66
C ASP A 419 -33.38 -8.87 35.42
N ASN A 420 -33.28 -10.10 35.93
CA ASN A 420 -32.08 -10.63 36.58
C ASN A 420 -30.82 -10.56 35.70
N LYS A 421 -30.98 -10.51 34.37
CA LYS A 421 -29.86 -10.30 33.43
C LYS A 421 -29.21 -8.93 33.60
N HIS A 422 -29.97 -7.88 33.92
CA HIS A 422 -29.43 -6.54 34.12
C HIS A 422 -28.50 -6.49 35.34
N GLY A 423 -28.87 -7.19 36.43
CA GLY A 423 -28.03 -7.34 37.61
C GLY A 423 -26.69 -8.02 37.32
N LYS A 424 -26.69 -9.09 36.51
CA LYS A 424 -25.45 -9.76 36.09
C LYS A 424 -24.56 -8.87 35.23
N GLN A 425 -25.16 -8.09 34.33
CA GLN A 425 -24.43 -7.17 33.44
C GLN A 425 -23.69 -6.09 34.24
N ILE A 426 -24.39 -5.39 35.13
CA ILE A 426 -23.77 -4.32 35.92
C ILE A 426 -22.74 -4.85 36.93
N ALA A 427 -22.95 -6.05 37.48
CA ALA A 427 -21.96 -6.72 38.33
C ALA A 427 -20.68 -7.04 37.54
N THR A 428 -20.81 -7.51 36.30
CA THR A 428 -19.66 -7.76 35.41
C THR A 428 -18.85 -6.47 35.18
N TYR A 429 -19.53 -5.32 35.04
CA TYR A 429 -18.85 -4.03 34.93
C TYR A 429 -18.11 -3.65 36.22
N ALA A 430 -18.73 -3.85 37.39
CA ALA A 430 -18.09 -3.55 38.67
C ALA A 430 -16.84 -4.40 38.91
N ASP A 431 -16.92 -5.71 38.63
CA ASP A 431 -15.82 -6.65 38.81
C ASP A 431 -14.66 -6.33 37.84
N ALA A 432 -14.97 -5.95 36.59
CA ALA A 432 -13.95 -5.55 35.62
C ALA A 432 -13.25 -4.23 35.98
N LEU A 433 -13.96 -3.29 36.58
CA LEU A 433 -13.45 -1.96 36.90
C LEU A 433 -12.76 -1.88 38.27
N GLU A 434 -12.94 -2.87 39.15
CA GLU A 434 -12.34 -2.90 40.49
C GLU A 434 -10.81 -2.71 40.46
N GLY A 435 -10.10 -3.44 39.60
CA GLY A 435 -8.65 -3.32 39.47
C GLY A 435 -8.17 -1.97 38.93
N LEU A 436 -9.00 -1.27 38.14
CA LEU A 436 -8.68 0.05 37.58
C LEU A 436 -8.97 1.17 38.58
N LEU A 437 -10.07 1.05 39.33
CA LEU A 437 -10.56 2.07 40.25
C LEU A 437 -9.99 1.92 41.67
N GLY A 438 -9.30 0.81 41.95
CA GLY A 438 -8.69 0.48 43.24
C GLY A 438 -9.66 -0.09 44.28
N ASN A 439 -10.96 0.10 44.09
CA ASN A 439 -12.04 -0.50 44.88
C ASN A 439 -13.22 -0.84 43.96
N ARG A 440 -14.00 -1.86 44.33
CA ARG A 440 -15.22 -2.23 43.62
C ARG A 440 -16.27 -1.11 43.69
N PRO A 441 -16.76 -0.60 42.55
CA PRO A 441 -17.78 0.45 42.54
C PRO A 441 -19.15 -0.09 42.97
N SER A 442 -19.97 0.74 43.62
CA SER A 442 -21.36 0.39 43.91
C SER A 442 -22.19 0.37 42.63
N THR A 443 -23.11 -0.58 42.51
CA THR A 443 -23.91 -0.75 41.28
C THR A 443 -25.36 -0.39 41.51
N HIS A 444 -25.92 0.43 40.62
CA HIS A 444 -27.28 0.93 40.71
C HIS A 444 -28.00 0.75 39.37
N LEU A 445 -29.11 0.02 39.38
CA LEU A 445 -30.00 -0.09 38.22
C LEU A 445 -31.16 0.88 38.40
N VAL A 446 -31.33 1.78 37.42
CA VAL A 446 -32.40 2.79 37.44
C VAL A 446 -33.44 2.43 36.40
N TYR A 447 -34.60 1.97 36.86
CA TYR A 447 -35.73 1.64 36.00
C TYR A 447 -36.63 2.87 35.81
N LEU A 448 -36.64 3.40 34.59
CA LEU A 448 -37.38 4.57 34.17
C LEU A 448 -38.71 4.11 33.57
N ARG A 449 -39.72 3.91 34.42
CA ARG A 449 -41.07 3.52 33.99
C ARG A 449 -41.99 4.72 33.96
N SER A 450 -43.07 4.62 33.16
CA SER A 450 -44.01 5.71 32.86
C SER A 450 -44.60 6.44 34.08
N GLN A 451 -44.55 5.88 35.29
CA GLN A 451 -45.10 6.48 36.52
C GLN A 451 -44.23 6.30 37.78
N HIS A 452 -43.18 5.47 37.76
CA HIS A 452 -42.37 5.15 38.93
C HIS A 452 -40.90 4.92 38.57
N ILE A 453 -40.01 5.39 39.44
CA ILE A 453 -38.57 5.19 39.32
C ILE A 453 -38.14 4.23 40.41
N ASP A 454 -37.71 3.04 40.00
CA ASP A 454 -37.19 2.05 40.93
C ASP A 454 -35.67 2.03 40.80
N ILE A 455 -34.98 2.24 41.93
CA ILE A 455 -33.52 2.20 41.98
C ILE A 455 -33.13 0.97 42.79
N ILE A 456 -32.66 -0.06 42.10
CA ILE A 456 -32.14 -1.26 42.74
C ILE A 456 -30.64 -1.04 42.95
N SER A 457 -30.27 -0.81 44.19
CA SER A 457 -28.88 -0.63 44.60
C SER A 457 -28.34 -1.96 45.11
N HIS A 458 -27.29 -2.46 44.48
CA HIS A 458 -26.51 -3.57 45.03
C HIS A 458 -25.26 -2.98 45.68
N GLY A 459 -25.30 -2.89 47.00
CA GLY A 459 -24.12 -2.64 47.82
C GLY A 459 -23.33 -3.94 48.00
N ASN A 460 -22.03 -3.81 48.27
CA ASN A 460 -21.18 -4.93 48.68
C ASN A 460 -21.77 -5.68 49.87
#